data_AF-A0A443S4U3-F1
#
_entry.id   AF-A0A443S4U3-F1
#
_cell.length_a   1.000
_cell.length_b   1.000
_cell.length_c   1.000
_cell.angle_alpha   90.00
_cell.angle_beta   90.00
_cell.angle_gamma   90.00
#
_symmetry.space_group_name_H-M   'P 1'
#
loop_
_entity.id
_entity.type
_entity.pdbx_description
1 polymer ?
#
loop_
_entity_poly.entity_id
_entity_poly.type
_entity_poly.pdbx_seq_one_letter_code
_entity_poly.pdbx_strand_id
1 'polypeptide(L)'
;MLNTILILIATLFTLWLKCTSCINCPKNWFRYDNKCFFVNKTKASFKDTVINCNSLGATLVSIHSSKENQFIRHITEESKIYWTGGLQMSGFQNDFTWIDTSQFDFTHWFPRQPKTENFYKTYCYGITFLNGYWHATNCGFLSRQICQKQGNSKSGVLTNVGVFSNYVELKKIQISLAQLIKYFNSQRQNFQINKQQPARGRYQQHADKGISVIEKNMHFFNEILKNITLMNISIKRLQFKQRIVAEYAREVNDKLLRTQVSLVATQNELKRKAGSIFTFTVLGFVFIVWFALSIFIFLVYKKFMYLQYYVKNRDPLKRRTPLSTIDMKK
;
A
#
# COMPACT_ATOMS: atom_id res chain seq x y z
N MET A 1 -23.73 39.40 -0.85
CA MET A 1 -22.65 39.47 -1.87
C MET A 1 -21.33 38.95 -1.31
N LEU A 2 -20.73 39.55 -0.29
CA LEU A 2 -19.43 39.10 0.25
C LEU A 2 -19.49 37.71 0.92
N ASN A 3 -20.52 37.44 1.73
CA ASN A 3 -20.70 36.14 2.40
C ASN A 3 -20.99 34.99 1.43
N THR A 4 -21.74 35.24 0.36
CA THR A 4 -22.03 34.25 -0.68
C THR A 4 -20.78 33.91 -1.49
N ILE A 5 -19.92 34.90 -1.75
CA ILE A 5 -18.63 34.72 -2.42
C ILE A 5 -17.66 33.94 -1.52
N LEU A 6 -17.62 34.21 -0.21
CA LEU A 6 -16.79 33.46 0.75
C LEU A 6 -17.22 31.99 0.87
N ILE A 7 -18.53 31.70 0.87
CA ILE A 7 -19.05 30.32 0.88
C ILE A 7 -18.75 29.60 -0.44
N LEU A 8 -18.84 30.28 -1.58
CA LEU A 8 -18.46 29.72 -2.88
C LEU A 8 -16.95 29.44 -2.96
N ILE A 9 -16.10 30.34 -2.44
CA ILE A 9 -14.65 30.13 -2.38
C ILE A 9 -14.31 29.00 -1.41
N ALA A 10 -14.96 28.92 -0.24
CA ALA A 10 -14.75 27.85 0.73
C ALA A 10 -15.20 26.48 0.18
N THR A 11 -16.35 26.42 -0.50
CA THR A 11 -16.84 25.18 -1.13
C THR A 11 -15.96 24.76 -2.31
N LEU A 12 -15.53 25.70 -3.16
CA LEU A 12 -14.56 25.47 -4.23
C LEU A 12 -13.19 25.05 -3.69
N PHE A 13 -12.73 25.63 -2.57
CA PHE A 13 -11.48 25.25 -1.90
C PHE A 13 -11.57 23.88 -1.23
N THR A 14 -12.72 23.50 -0.67
CA THR A 14 -12.97 22.13 -0.16
C THR A 14 -13.09 21.11 -1.29
N LEU A 15 -13.58 21.51 -2.47
CA LEU A 15 -13.58 20.69 -3.69
C LEU A 15 -12.17 20.57 -4.27
N TRP A 16 -11.34 21.60 -4.15
CA TRP A 16 -9.93 21.61 -4.59
C TRP A 16 -9.00 20.86 -3.61
N LEU A 17 -9.34 20.81 -2.32
CA LEU A 17 -8.67 20.01 -1.30
C LEU A 17 -9.00 18.50 -1.36
N LYS A 18 -9.95 18.06 -2.20
CA LYS A 18 -10.09 16.65 -2.59
C LYS A 18 -9.04 16.27 -3.64
N CYS A 19 -7.77 16.38 -3.26
CA CYS A 19 -6.72 15.61 -3.94
C CYS A 19 -5.66 15.20 -2.92
N THR A 20 -6.08 14.36 -1.97
CA THR A 20 -5.15 13.55 -1.18
C THR A 20 -4.45 12.62 -2.17
N SER A 21 -3.21 12.97 -2.57
CA SER A 21 -2.25 12.11 -3.29
C SER A 21 -2.87 11.19 -4.36
N CYS A 22 -2.74 11.53 -5.65
CA CYS A 22 -3.10 10.60 -6.73
C CYS A 22 -2.37 9.27 -6.54
N ILE A 23 -3.11 8.21 -6.22
CA ILE A 23 -2.58 6.85 -6.20
C ILE A 23 -2.29 6.42 -7.62
N ASN A 24 -1.02 6.22 -7.92
CA ASN A 24 -0.54 5.78 -9.22
C ASN A 24 -0.28 4.27 -9.18
N CYS A 25 -1.03 3.54 -10.00
CA CYS A 25 -0.78 2.15 -10.28
C CYS A 25 0.15 2.02 -11.50
N PRO A 26 0.99 0.97 -11.56
CA PRO A 26 1.79 0.73 -12.76
C PRO A 26 0.92 0.50 -13.99
N LYS A 27 1.49 0.70 -15.19
CA LYS A 27 0.80 0.42 -16.45
C LYS A 27 0.30 -1.04 -16.46
N ASN A 28 -0.91 -1.25 -16.96
CA ASN A 28 -1.62 -2.55 -17.02
C ASN A 28 -2.03 -3.15 -15.66
N TRP A 29 -2.12 -2.32 -14.61
CA TRP A 29 -2.72 -2.70 -13.33
C TRP A 29 -4.07 -2.02 -13.18
N PHE A 30 -5.04 -2.73 -12.61
CA PHE A 30 -6.34 -2.18 -12.27
C PHE A 30 -6.25 -1.48 -10.91
N ARG A 31 -6.87 -0.31 -10.78
CA ARG A 31 -6.92 0.43 -9.51
C ARG A 31 -8.29 0.25 -8.86
N TYR A 32 -8.28 -0.04 -7.56
CA TYR A 32 -9.46 0.06 -6.73
C TYR A 32 -9.05 0.52 -5.34
N ASP A 33 -9.66 1.60 -4.87
CA ASP A 33 -9.29 2.29 -3.63
C ASP A 33 -7.78 2.62 -3.60
N ASN A 34 -7.07 2.20 -2.56
CA ASN A 34 -5.64 2.41 -2.37
C ASN A 34 -4.78 1.24 -2.85
N LYS A 35 -5.38 0.27 -3.57
CA LYS A 35 -4.71 -0.93 -4.06
C LYS A 35 -4.63 -0.96 -5.59
N CYS A 36 -3.58 -1.61 -6.07
CA CYS A 36 -3.35 -1.93 -7.48
C CYS A 36 -3.40 -3.44 -7.65
N PHE A 37 -4.11 -3.91 -8.67
CA PHE A 37 -4.35 -5.33 -8.94
C PHE A 37 -3.84 -5.71 -10.32
N PHE A 38 -3.23 -6.89 -10.42
CA PHE A 38 -2.76 -7.46 -11.69
C PHE A 38 -3.32 -8.85 -11.89
N VAL A 39 -3.88 -9.09 -13.08
CA VAL A 39 -4.47 -10.38 -13.45
C VAL A 39 -3.56 -11.07 -14.44
N ASN A 40 -2.95 -12.17 -14.03
CA ASN A 40 -2.17 -13.03 -14.92
C ASN A 40 -3.01 -14.22 -15.38
N LYS A 41 -3.17 -14.36 -16.69
CA LYS A 41 -3.98 -15.41 -17.32
C LYS A 41 -3.25 -16.76 -17.40
N THR A 42 -1.94 -16.79 -17.16
CA THR A 42 -1.15 -18.03 -17.10
C THR A 42 -1.55 -18.84 -15.88
N LYS A 43 -1.85 -20.12 -16.08
CA LYS A 43 -2.19 -21.02 -14.97
C LYS A 43 -0.93 -21.43 -14.23
N ALA A 44 -0.99 -21.41 -12.91
CA ALA A 44 0.11 -21.76 -12.03
C ALA A 44 -0.41 -22.43 -10.75
N SER A 45 0.44 -23.19 -10.07
CA SER A 45 0.12 -23.68 -8.72
C SER A 45 0.05 -22.50 -7.74
N PHE A 46 -0.51 -22.71 -6.54
CA PHE A 46 -0.53 -21.65 -5.53
C PHE A 46 0.89 -21.17 -5.19
N LYS A 47 1.84 -22.11 -5.03
CA LYS A 47 3.25 -21.80 -4.73
C LYS A 47 3.89 -20.94 -5.83
N ASP A 48 3.69 -21.33 -7.08
CA ASP A 48 4.25 -20.58 -8.22
C ASP A 48 3.59 -19.21 -8.34
N THR A 49 2.30 -19.12 -8.02
CA THR A 49 1.58 -17.84 -7.98
C THR A 49 2.16 -16.90 -6.92
N VAL A 50 2.53 -17.41 -5.75
CA VAL A 50 3.22 -16.63 -4.71
C VAL A 50 4.51 -16.06 -5.28
N ILE A 51 5.33 -16.90 -5.89
CA ILE A 51 6.62 -16.49 -6.50
C ILE A 51 6.39 -15.42 -7.59
N ASN A 52 5.42 -15.63 -8.47
CA ASN A 52 5.08 -14.73 -9.57
C ASN A 52 4.57 -13.36 -9.10
N CYS A 53 3.72 -13.31 -8.06
CA CYS A 53 3.29 -12.02 -7.53
C CYS A 53 4.45 -11.29 -6.85
N ASN A 54 5.31 -12.01 -6.13
CA ASN A 54 6.46 -11.42 -5.45
C ASN A 54 7.49 -10.85 -6.42
N SER A 55 7.72 -11.50 -7.58
CA SER A 55 8.61 -10.97 -8.62
C SER A 55 8.11 -9.65 -9.23
N LEU A 56 6.82 -9.33 -9.07
CA LEU A 56 6.20 -8.06 -9.44
C LEU A 56 6.17 -7.02 -8.30
N GLY A 57 6.83 -7.32 -7.18
CA GLY A 57 6.77 -6.52 -5.96
C GLY A 57 5.38 -6.47 -5.34
N ALA A 58 4.61 -7.56 -5.48
CA ALA A 58 3.22 -7.68 -5.10
C ALA A 58 2.96 -8.98 -4.32
N THR A 59 1.78 -9.10 -3.71
CA THR A 59 1.32 -10.32 -3.05
C THR A 59 0.10 -10.88 -3.78
N LEU A 60 -0.36 -12.09 -3.47
CA LEU A 60 -1.68 -12.50 -3.95
C LEU A 60 -2.77 -11.63 -3.30
N VAL A 61 -3.88 -11.46 -4.00
CA VAL A 61 -4.99 -10.62 -3.54
C VAL A 61 -5.60 -11.09 -2.22
N SER A 62 -5.87 -10.14 -1.31
CA SER A 62 -6.74 -10.28 -0.16
C SER A 62 -8.01 -9.46 -0.37
N ILE A 63 -9.15 -9.97 0.11
CA ILE A 63 -10.47 -9.39 -0.14
C ILE A 63 -11.16 -9.12 1.20
N HIS A 64 -11.47 -7.86 1.48
CA HIS A 64 -11.96 -7.37 2.79
C HIS A 64 -13.38 -6.79 2.75
N SER A 65 -14.02 -6.76 1.59
CA SER A 65 -15.37 -6.22 1.48
C SER A 65 -16.13 -6.78 0.28
N SER A 66 -17.46 -6.69 0.34
CA SER A 66 -18.33 -7.03 -0.79
C SER A 66 -18.03 -6.19 -2.04
N LYS A 67 -17.65 -4.91 -1.87
CA LYS A 67 -17.33 -4.02 -2.98
C LYS A 67 -16.01 -4.40 -3.64
N GLU A 68 -14.99 -4.74 -2.85
CA GLU A 68 -13.72 -5.27 -3.36
C GLU A 68 -13.94 -6.61 -4.09
N ASN A 69 -14.73 -7.51 -3.51
CA ASN A 69 -15.08 -8.80 -4.13
C ASN A 69 -15.77 -8.62 -5.49
N GLN A 70 -16.70 -7.66 -5.57
CA GLN A 70 -17.38 -7.30 -6.81
C GLN A 70 -16.40 -6.69 -7.83
N PHE A 71 -15.48 -5.82 -7.40
CA PHE A 71 -14.44 -5.29 -8.28
C PHE A 71 -13.54 -6.41 -8.85
N ILE A 72 -13.12 -7.36 -8.01
CA ILE A 72 -12.35 -8.53 -8.47
C ILE A 72 -13.14 -9.33 -9.53
N ARG A 73 -14.46 -9.48 -9.35
CA ARG A 73 -15.33 -10.10 -10.37
C ARG A 73 -15.32 -9.35 -11.70
N HIS A 74 -15.22 -8.02 -11.71
CA HIS A 74 -15.21 -7.23 -12.94
C HIS A 74 -13.89 -7.32 -13.71
N ILE A 75 -12.76 -7.46 -13.02
CA ILE A 75 -11.43 -7.55 -13.68
C ILE A 75 -11.03 -8.98 -14.04
N THR A 76 -11.83 -9.98 -13.64
CA THR A 76 -11.61 -11.39 -13.95
C THR A 76 -12.52 -11.85 -15.09
N GLU A 77 -12.07 -12.84 -15.85
CA GLU A 77 -12.87 -13.41 -16.93
C GLU A 77 -13.94 -14.35 -16.35
N GLU A 78 -15.14 -14.28 -16.91
CA GLU A 78 -16.25 -15.15 -16.53
C GLU A 78 -15.92 -16.63 -16.74
N SER A 79 -16.37 -17.47 -15.81
CA SER A 79 -16.16 -18.93 -15.82
C SER A 79 -14.69 -19.36 -15.75
N LYS A 80 -13.81 -18.49 -15.25
CA LYS A 80 -12.39 -18.79 -15.05
C LYS A 80 -12.04 -18.69 -13.58
N ILE A 81 -11.16 -19.59 -13.14
CA ILE A 81 -10.77 -19.72 -11.75
C ILE A 81 -9.46 -18.98 -11.52
N TYR A 82 -9.35 -18.27 -10.40
CA TYR A 82 -8.20 -17.49 -10.02
C TYR A 82 -7.75 -17.80 -8.60
N TRP A 83 -6.45 -17.85 -8.36
CA TRP A 83 -5.89 -17.91 -7.02
C TRP A 83 -6.02 -16.57 -6.33
N THR A 84 -6.39 -16.62 -5.05
CA THR A 84 -6.31 -15.51 -4.10
C THR A 84 -5.23 -15.82 -3.06
N GLY A 85 -4.90 -14.88 -2.19
CA GLY A 85 -3.91 -15.06 -1.14
C GLY A 85 -4.40 -15.85 0.08
N GLY A 86 -5.59 -16.43 0.01
CA GLY A 86 -6.21 -17.13 1.14
C GLY A 86 -5.62 -18.52 1.28
N LEU A 87 -5.21 -18.88 2.49
CA LEU A 87 -4.58 -20.16 2.81
C LEU A 87 -5.20 -20.73 4.09
N GLN A 88 -5.48 -22.02 4.07
CA GLN A 88 -5.95 -22.75 5.24
C GLN A 88 -4.77 -23.06 6.17
N MET A 89 -4.88 -22.76 7.48
CA MET A 89 -3.77 -22.82 8.45
C MET A 89 -3.74 -24.03 9.40
N SER A 90 -4.87 -24.59 9.85
CA SER A 90 -4.84 -25.57 10.95
C SER A 90 -5.46 -26.93 10.65
N GLY A 91 -6.08 -27.15 9.49
CA GLY A 91 -6.87 -28.37 9.27
C GLY A 91 -8.33 -28.23 9.68
N PHE A 92 -8.67 -27.23 10.50
CA PHE A 92 -10.01 -27.04 11.06
C PHE A 92 -10.92 -26.17 10.16
N GLN A 93 -12.22 -26.29 10.42
CA GLN A 93 -13.23 -25.44 9.80
C GLN A 93 -12.97 -23.97 10.12
N ASN A 94 -13.11 -23.10 9.13
CA ASN A 94 -12.99 -21.64 9.24
C ASN A 94 -11.61 -21.09 9.62
N ASP A 95 -10.54 -21.87 9.52
CA ASP A 95 -9.18 -21.38 9.81
C ASP A 95 -8.41 -21.00 8.54
N PHE A 96 -8.89 -19.96 7.86
CA PHE A 96 -8.22 -19.35 6.72
C PHE A 96 -7.55 -18.04 7.10
N THR A 97 -6.44 -17.75 6.45
CA THR A 97 -5.69 -16.49 6.61
C THR A 97 -5.21 -15.99 5.27
N TRP A 98 -5.04 -14.67 5.13
CA TRP A 98 -4.35 -14.08 4.00
C TRP A 98 -2.84 -14.13 4.19
N ILE A 99 -2.10 -14.49 3.13
CA ILE A 99 -0.62 -14.54 3.15
C ILE A 99 0.04 -13.17 3.30
N ASP A 100 -0.67 -12.09 2.96
CA ASP A 100 -0.23 -10.71 3.18
C ASP A 100 -0.40 -10.27 4.65
N THR A 101 -0.83 -11.20 5.51
CA THR A 101 -1.11 -11.00 6.94
C THR A 101 -2.24 -10.03 7.23
N SER A 102 -3.05 -9.64 6.25
CA SER A 102 -4.27 -8.87 6.51
C SER A 102 -5.31 -9.67 7.29
N GLN A 103 -6.30 -8.98 7.84
CA GLN A 103 -7.38 -9.63 8.60
C GLN A 103 -8.26 -10.48 7.68
N PHE A 104 -8.67 -11.65 8.17
CA PHE A 104 -9.63 -12.51 7.47
C PHE A 104 -11.04 -12.15 7.93
N ASP A 105 -11.50 -10.97 7.54
CA ASP A 105 -12.67 -10.23 8.04
C ASP A 105 -13.89 -10.27 7.11
N PHE A 106 -13.70 -10.73 5.87
CA PHE A 106 -14.76 -10.89 4.89
C PHE A 106 -14.69 -12.28 4.25
N THR A 107 -15.86 -12.85 3.94
CA THR A 107 -15.95 -14.10 3.20
C THR A 107 -17.09 -14.07 2.19
N HIS A 108 -16.89 -14.77 1.06
CA HIS A 108 -17.93 -14.96 0.05
C HIS A 108 -17.87 -16.38 -0.53
N TRP A 109 -17.96 -17.36 0.36
CA TRP A 109 -17.91 -18.78 0.02
C TRP A 109 -19.04 -19.18 -0.94
N PHE A 110 -18.71 -20.03 -1.90
CA PHE A 110 -19.73 -20.75 -2.66
C PHE A 110 -20.58 -21.60 -1.69
N PRO A 111 -21.88 -21.83 -1.95
CA PRO A 111 -22.71 -22.65 -1.07
C PRO A 111 -22.05 -24.00 -0.73
N ARG A 112 -22.05 -24.34 0.58
CA ARG A 112 -21.41 -25.55 1.14
C ARG A 112 -19.87 -25.60 1.02
N GLN A 113 -19.22 -24.44 0.83
CA GLN A 113 -17.77 -24.28 1.02
C GLN A 113 -17.49 -23.54 2.33
N PRO A 114 -16.30 -23.74 2.93
CA PRO A 114 -15.27 -24.71 2.56
C PRO A 114 -15.64 -26.17 2.91
N LYS A 115 -15.29 -27.14 2.05
CA LYS A 115 -15.44 -28.58 2.33
C LYS A 115 -14.31 -29.10 3.23
N THR A 116 -14.52 -29.06 4.54
CA THR A 116 -13.51 -29.38 5.57
C THR A 116 -13.10 -30.85 5.60
N GLU A 117 -13.97 -31.77 5.16
CA GLU A 117 -13.73 -33.22 5.09
C GLU A 117 -12.56 -33.63 4.20
N ASN A 118 -11.98 -32.73 3.41
CA ASN A 118 -10.83 -33.03 2.58
C ASN A 118 -9.53 -32.40 3.11
N PHE A 119 -9.61 -31.57 4.16
CA PHE A 119 -8.47 -30.82 4.68
C PHE A 119 -7.35 -31.69 5.25
N TYR A 120 -7.64 -32.93 5.65
CA TYR A 120 -6.65 -33.90 6.12
C TYR A 120 -6.04 -34.74 4.98
N LYS A 121 -6.55 -34.63 3.74
CA LYS A 121 -6.10 -35.43 2.59
C LYS A 121 -4.94 -34.79 1.82
N THR A 122 -4.65 -33.52 2.06
CA THR A 122 -3.50 -32.85 1.45
C THR A 122 -2.87 -31.82 2.37
N TYR A 123 -1.65 -31.42 2.05
CA TYR A 123 -0.82 -30.56 2.89
C TYR A 123 -1.14 -29.07 2.75
N CYS A 124 -1.94 -28.69 1.75
CA CYS A 124 -2.21 -27.28 1.44
C CYS A 124 -3.54 -27.10 0.72
N TYR A 125 -4.41 -26.27 1.31
CA TYR A 125 -5.62 -25.75 0.69
C TYR A 125 -5.55 -24.23 0.61
N GLY A 126 -5.78 -23.69 -0.59
CA GLY A 126 -5.89 -22.26 -0.85
C GLY A 126 -7.30 -21.86 -1.25
N ILE A 127 -7.56 -20.56 -1.28
CA ILE A 127 -8.83 -19.98 -1.75
C ILE A 127 -8.73 -19.65 -3.23
N THR A 128 -9.60 -20.24 -4.02
CA THR A 128 -9.82 -19.86 -5.43
C THR A 128 -11.09 -19.03 -5.59
N PHE A 129 -11.05 -18.06 -6.48
CA PHE A 129 -12.14 -17.17 -6.85
C PHE A 129 -12.72 -17.56 -8.22
N LEU A 130 -14.05 -17.66 -8.30
CA LEU A 130 -14.82 -17.94 -9.52
C LEU A 130 -16.12 -17.14 -9.51
N ASN A 131 -16.32 -16.24 -10.47
CA ASN A 131 -17.56 -15.47 -10.65
C ASN A 131 -18.06 -14.75 -9.38
N GLY A 132 -17.15 -14.32 -8.50
CA GLY A 132 -17.50 -13.68 -7.22
C GLY A 132 -17.47 -14.62 -6.01
N TYR A 133 -17.50 -15.94 -6.20
CA TYR A 133 -17.56 -16.91 -5.13
C TYR A 133 -16.21 -17.58 -4.85
N TRP A 134 -16.04 -18.01 -3.60
CA TRP A 134 -14.80 -18.61 -3.12
C TRP A 134 -14.95 -20.12 -2.95
N HIS A 135 -13.90 -20.85 -3.33
CA HIS A 135 -13.79 -22.29 -3.14
C HIS A 135 -12.48 -22.62 -2.42
N ALA A 136 -12.50 -23.62 -1.54
CA ALA A 136 -11.29 -24.19 -0.99
C ALA A 136 -10.75 -25.27 -1.94
N THR A 137 -9.55 -25.06 -2.46
CA THR A 137 -8.95 -25.89 -3.51
C THR A 137 -7.54 -26.33 -3.12
N ASN A 138 -7.15 -27.54 -3.50
CA ASN A 138 -5.79 -28.05 -3.30
C ASN A 138 -4.77 -27.11 -3.96
N CYS A 139 -3.72 -26.72 -3.23
CA CYS A 139 -2.71 -25.76 -3.71
C CYS A 139 -1.94 -26.20 -4.98
N GLY A 140 -1.95 -27.50 -5.32
CA GLY A 140 -1.38 -28.03 -6.56
C GLY A 140 -2.25 -27.78 -7.80
N PHE A 141 -3.50 -27.33 -7.63
CA PHE A 141 -4.37 -27.01 -8.75
C PHE A 141 -3.80 -25.84 -9.58
N LEU A 142 -3.83 -25.98 -10.91
CA LEU A 142 -3.35 -24.95 -11.81
C LEU A 142 -4.45 -23.94 -12.12
N SER A 143 -4.30 -22.73 -11.60
CA SER A 143 -5.28 -21.66 -11.73
C SER A 143 -4.63 -20.36 -12.15
N ARG A 144 -5.42 -19.43 -12.69
CA ARG A 144 -4.95 -18.07 -13.01
C ARG A 144 -4.65 -17.29 -11.74
N GLN A 145 -4.06 -16.12 -11.87
CA GLN A 145 -3.42 -15.44 -10.73
C GLN A 145 -3.95 -14.02 -10.60
N ILE A 146 -4.19 -13.59 -9.36
CA ILE A 146 -4.51 -12.19 -9.05
C ILE A 146 -3.53 -11.71 -8.00
N CYS A 147 -2.71 -10.74 -8.39
CA CYS A 147 -1.75 -10.09 -7.51
C CYS A 147 -2.29 -8.72 -7.07
N GLN A 148 -1.89 -8.26 -5.88
CA GLN A 148 -2.18 -6.94 -5.36
C GLN A 148 -0.93 -6.27 -4.78
N LYS A 149 -0.91 -4.94 -4.79
CA LYS A 149 0.03 -4.12 -4.00
C LYS A 149 -0.59 -2.78 -3.65
N GLN A 150 -0.02 -2.09 -2.67
CA GLN A 150 -0.45 -0.73 -2.29
C GLN A 150 -0.09 0.28 -3.39
N GLY A 151 -0.98 1.25 -3.57
CA GLY A 151 -0.74 2.43 -4.39
C GLY A 151 0.42 3.26 -3.84
N ASN A 152 1.25 3.83 -4.71
CA ASN A 152 2.41 4.66 -4.35
C ASN A 152 3.53 3.98 -3.54
N SER A 153 3.44 2.67 -3.23
CA SER A 153 4.58 1.94 -2.67
C SER A 153 5.68 1.81 -3.72
N LYS A 154 6.80 2.52 -3.51
CA LYS A 154 8.08 2.14 -4.13
C LYS A 154 8.35 0.69 -3.74
N SER A 155 8.60 -0.14 -4.75
CA SER A 155 8.80 -1.59 -4.64
C SER A 155 9.54 -1.97 -3.36
N GLY A 156 8.85 -2.66 -2.45
CA GLY A 156 9.39 -2.96 -1.12
C GLY A 156 8.33 -3.26 -0.07
N VAL A 157 7.21 -3.89 -0.43
CA VAL A 157 6.42 -4.60 0.59
C VAL A 157 7.21 -5.88 0.87
N LEU A 158 7.61 -6.09 2.13
CA LEU A 158 8.18 -7.36 2.60
C LEU A 158 7.16 -8.47 2.37
N THR A 159 7.19 -9.06 1.18
CA THR A 159 6.37 -10.21 0.85
C THR A 159 6.96 -11.40 1.59
N ASN A 160 6.24 -11.91 2.57
CA ASN A 160 6.65 -12.98 3.47
C ASN A 160 6.69 -14.35 2.75
N VAL A 161 7.52 -14.48 1.69
CA VAL A 161 7.70 -15.73 0.92
C VAL A 161 8.14 -16.88 1.84
N GLY A 162 8.99 -16.57 2.83
CA GLY A 162 9.44 -17.51 3.85
C GLY A 162 8.32 -18.04 4.73
N VAL A 163 7.24 -17.27 4.95
CA VAL A 163 6.11 -17.70 5.78
C VAL A 163 5.29 -18.80 5.10
N PHE A 164 5.11 -18.74 3.78
CA PHE A 164 4.43 -19.81 3.04
C PHE A 164 5.26 -21.10 3.02
N SER A 165 6.55 -21.02 2.71
CA SER A 165 7.42 -22.21 2.62
C SER A 165 7.53 -22.94 3.96
N ASN A 166 7.78 -22.21 5.05
CA ASN A 166 7.91 -22.81 6.38
C ASN A 166 6.59 -23.44 6.86
N TYR A 167 5.45 -22.83 6.51
CA TYR A 167 4.14 -23.34 6.86
C TYR A 167 3.82 -24.68 6.19
N VAL A 168 4.06 -24.79 4.88
CA VAL A 168 3.79 -26.02 4.12
C VAL A 168 4.61 -27.20 4.66
N GLU A 169 5.87 -26.97 5.01
CA GLU A 169 6.72 -28.02 5.60
C GLU A 169 6.23 -28.45 6.99
N LEU A 170 5.85 -27.51 7.86
CA LEU A 170 5.25 -27.84 9.17
C LEU A 170 3.94 -28.64 9.02
N LYS A 171 3.13 -28.32 8.01
CA LYS A 171 1.88 -29.06 7.74
C LYS A 171 2.11 -30.49 7.25
N LYS A 172 3.13 -30.72 6.42
CA LYS A 172 3.54 -32.07 6.02
C LYS A 172 3.84 -32.93 7.24
N ILE A 173 4.66 -32.41 8.16
CA ILE A 173 5.01 -33.11 9.41
C ILE A 173 3.75 -33.43 10.22
N GLN A 174 2.84 -32.46 10.39
CA GLN A 174 1.61 -32.66 11.16
C GLN A 174 0.70 -33.75 10.56
N ILE A 175 0.52 -33.79 9.24
CA ILE A 175 -0.32 -34.78 8.57
C ILE A 175 0.33 -36.17 8.62
N SER A 176 1.64 -36.27 8.39
CA SER A 176 2.38 -37.53 8.51
C SER A 176 2.27 -38.12 9.93
N LEU A 177 2.41 -37.28 10.97
CA LEU A 177 2.22 -37.69 12.36
C LEU A 177 0.79 -38.16 12.64
N ALA A 178 -0.22 -37.46 12.13
CA ALA A 178 -1.62 -37.86 12.31
C ALA A 178 -1.93 -39.21 11.64
N GLN A 179 -1.35 -39.47 10.45
CA GLN A 179 -1.48 -40.76 9.76
C GLN A 179 -0.80 -41.90 10.54
N LEU A 180 0.41 -41.65 11.07
CA LEU A 180 1.12 -42.62 11.92
C LEU A 180 0.32 -42.94 13.19
N ILE A 181 -0.20 -41.94 13.88
CA ILE A 181 -1.07 -42.10 15.06
C ILE A 181 -2.28 -42.98 14.71
N LYS A 182 -2.94 -42.72 13.59
CA LYS A 182 -4.08 -43.52 13.14
C LYS A 182 -3.68 -44.98 12.88
N TYR A 183 -2.54 -45.21 12.22
CA TYR A 183 -2.01 -46.54 11.96
C TYR A 183 -1.72 -47.29 13.28
N PHE A 184 -0.98 -46.69 14.21
CA PHE A 184 -0.64 -47.32 15.49
C PHE A 184 -1.87 -47.58 16.37
N ASN A 185 -2.87 -46.70 16.36
CA ASN A 185 -4.15 -46.95 17.02
C ASN A 185 -4.88 -48.16 16.43
N SER A 186 -4.89 -48.31 15.10
CA SER A 186 -5.45 -49.50 14.44
C SER A 186 -4.69 -50.77 14.83
N GLN A 187 -3.35 -50.73 14.87
CA GLN A 187 -2.55 -51.88 15.31
C GLN A 187 -2.83 -52.24 16.78
N ARG A 188 -2.94 -51.24 17.67
CA ARG A 188 -3.30 -51.45 19.08
C ARG A 188 -4.63 -52.16 19.22
N GLN A 189 -5.65 -51.73 18.47
CA GLN A 189 -6.96 -52.38 18.44
C GLN A 189 -6.87 -53.83 17.97
N ASN A 190 -6.10 -54.11 16.92
CA ASN A 190 -5.89 -55.49 16.43
C ASN A 190 -5.25 -56.39 17.50
N PHE A 191 -4.22 -55.90 18.21
CA PHE A 191 -3.62 -56.66 19.32
C PHE A 191 -4.60 -56.89 20.48
N GLN A 192 -5.44 -55.90 20.81
CA GLN A 192 -6.47 -56.05 21.84
C GLN A 192 -7.53 -57.09 21.46
N ILE A 193 -8.00 -57.09 20.21
CA ILE A 193 -8.97 -58.07 19.70
C ILE A 193 -8.36 -59.48 19.71
N ASN A 194 -7.14 -59.65 19.20
CA ASN A 194 -6.48 -60.95 19.14
C ASN A 194 -6.11 -61.51 20.52
N LYS A 195 -5.94 -60.65 21.54
CA LYS A 195 -5.72 -61.06 22.93
C LYS A 195 -6.93 -61.76 23.54
N GLN A 196 -8.15 -61.47 23.05
CA GLN A 196 -9.41 -62.06 23.54
C GLN A 196 -9.68 -63.47 22.99
N GLN A 197 -8.91 -63.92 21.98
CA GLN A 197 -8.99 -65.29 21.48
C GLN A 197 -8.33 -66.28 22.46
N PRO A 198 -8.78 -67.54 22.53
CA PRO A 198 -8.21 -68.57 23.41
C PRO A 198 -6.81 -68.98 22.93
N ALA A 199 -5.82 -68.12 23.17
CA ALA A 199 -4.43 -68.31 22.77
C ALA A 199 -3.56 -68.67 23.98
N ARG A 200 -2.64 -69.64 23.79
CA ARG A 200 -1.66 -70.09 24.81
C ARG A 200 -0.85 -68.91 25.37
N GLY A 201 -0.61 -68.89 26.68
CA GLY A 201 -0.09 -67.73 27.45
C GLY A 201 1.17 -67.02 26.91
N ARG A 202 2.04 -67.67 26.12
CA ARG A 202 3.17 -67.01 25.45
C ARG A 202 2.72 -65.95 24.44
N TYR A 203 1.64 -66.20 23.69
CA TYR A 203 1.10 -65.25 22.72
C TYR A 203 0.54 -64.00 23.42
N GLN A 204 -0.19 -64.17 24.52
CA GLN A 204 -0.71 -63.05 25.32
C GLN A 204 0.43 -62.20 25.89
N GLN A 205 1.51 -62.81 26.38
CA GLN A 205 2.67 -62.07 26.89
C GLN A 205 3.39 -61.26 25.80
N HIS A 206 3.50 -61.80 24.58
CA HIS A 206 4.05 -61.06 23.44
C HIS A 206 3.12 -59.93 22.97
N ALA A 207 1.80 -60.16 22.98
CA ALA A 207 0.81 -59.13 22.68
C ALA A 207 0.86 -57.97 23.69
N ASP A 208 1.01 -58.26 24.99
CA ASP A 208 1.12 -57.24 26.04
C ASP A 208 2.39 -56.39 25.93
N LYS A 209 3.52 -57.03 25.60
CA LYS A 209 4.75 -56.30 25.26
C LYS A 209 4.55 -55.41 24.03
N GLY A 210 3.89 -55.93 22.99
CA GLY A 210 3.56 -55.18 21.77
C GLY A 210 2.68 -53.95 22.05
N ILE A 211 1.61 -54.12 22.82
CA ILE A 211 0.70 -53.02 23.23
C ILE A 211 1.47 -51.97 24.04
N SER A 212 2.28 -52.40 25.02
CA SER A 212 3.09 -51.50 25.85
C SER A 212 4.07 -50.65 25.02
N VAL A 213 4.72 -51.25 24.01
CA VAL A 213 5.59 -50.52 23.07
C VAL A 213 4.79 -49.52 22.23
N ILE A 214 3.62 -49.93 21.72
CA ILE A 214 2.74 -49.02 20.96
C ILE A 214 2.28 -47.84 21.83
N GLU A 215 1.89 -48.08 23.08
CA GLU A 215 1.44 -47.03 24.00
C GLU A 215 2.54 -46.02 24.34
N LYS A 216 3.77 -46.48 24.57
CA LYS A 216 4.94 -45.60 24.78
C LYS A 216 5.23 -44.74 23.55
N ASN A 217 5.23 -45.34 22.36
CA ASN A 217 5.44 -44.60 21.11
C ASN A 217 4.30 -43.61 20.84
N MET A 218 3.06 -44.00 21.14
CA MET A 218 1.88 -43.15 21.02
C MET A 218 1.93 -41.93 21.94
N HIS A 219 2.39 -42.09 23.18
CA HIS A 219 2.62 -40.96 24.09
C HIS A 219 3.60 -39.95 23.48
N PHE A 220 4.73 -40.44 22.94
CA PHE A 220 5.73 -39.60 22.28
C PHE A 220 5.16 -38.85 21.07
N PHE A 221 4.44 -39.52 20.17
CA PHE A 221 3.81 -38.88 19.01
C PHE A 221 2.77 -37.82 19.41
N ASN A 222 1.97 -38.08 20.44
CA ASN A 222 0.99 -37.13 20.95
C ASN A 222 1.65 -35.88 21.53
N GLU A 223 2.76 -36.02 22.27
CA GLU A 223 3.52 -34.87 22.77
C GLU A 223 4.16 -34.05 21.64
N ILE A 224 4.66 -34.69 20.58
CA ILE A 224 5.13 -33.97 19.38
C ILE A 224 3.96 -33.18 18.75
N LEU A 225 2.80 -33.80 18.57
CA LEU A 225 1.63 -33.15 17.97
C LEU A 225 1.16 -31.95 18.81
N LYS A 226 1.18 -32.07 20.13
CA LYS A 226 0.89 -30.99 21.07
C LYS A 226 1.88 -29.85 20.93
N ASN A 227 3.18 -30.14 20.88
CA ASN A 227 4.23 -29.14 20.67
C ASN A 227 4.08 -28.42 19.33
N ILE A 228 3.77 -29.14 18.24
CA ILE A 228 3.47 -28.53 16.93
C ILE A 228 2.25 -27.62 17.01
N THR A 229 1.20 -28.03 17.72
CA THR A 229 -0.01 -27.22 17.91
C THR A 229 0.30 -25.94 18.69
N LEU A 230 1.12 -26.02 19.74
CA LEU A 230 1.59 -24.85 20.50
C LEU A 230 2.47 -23.92 19.65
N MET A 231 3.35 -24.48 18.81
CA MET A 231 4.13 -23.68 17.85
C MET A 231 3.23 -22.94 16.87
N ASN A 232 2.19 -23.58 16.33
CA ASN A 232 1.22 -22.91 15.45
C ASN A 232 0.49 -21.75 16.14
N ILE A 233 0.10 -21.92 17.41
CA ILE A 233 -0.51 -20.83 18.20
C ILE A 233 0.49 -19.67 18.39
N SER A 234 1.74 -19.98 18.72
CA SER A 234 2.80 -18.98 18.87
C SER A 234 3.07 -18.24 17.56
N ILE A 235 3.10 -18.93 16.42
CA ILE A 235 3.25 -18.33 15.09
C ILE A 235 2.08 -17.38 14.81
N LYS A 236 0.83 -17.79 15.08
CA LYS A 236 -0.35 -16.91 14.92
C LYS A 236 -0.24 -15.65 15.80
N ARG A 237 0.21 -15.80 17.05
CA ARG A 237 0.47 -14.65 17.94
C ARG A 237 1.56 -13.73 17.41
N LEU A 238 2.65 -14.28 16.85
CA LEU A 238 3.72 -13.50 16.23
C LEU A 238 3.23 -12.76 14.99
N GLN A 239 2.45 -13.42 14.13
CA GLN A 239 1.81 -12.79 12.98
C GLN A 239 0.89 -11.65 13.41
N PHE A 240 0.10 -11.84 14.47
CA PHE A 240 -0.72 -10.79 15.05
C PHE A 240 0.12 -9.59 15.54
N LYS A 241 1.22 -9.83 16.26
CA LYS A 241 2.14 -8.77 16.67
C LYS A 241 2.76 -8.05 15.48
N GLN A 242 3.18 -8.78 14.44
CA GLN A 242 3.71 -8.19 13.20
C GLN A 242 2.68 -7.28 12.51
N ARG A 243 1.39 -7.65 12.52
CA ARG A 243 0.31 -6.80 11.99
C ARG A 243 0.23 -5.47 12.71
N ILE A 244 0.23 -5.47 14.04
CA ILE A 244 0.18 -4.24 14.85
C ILE A 244 1.37 -3.33 14.51
N VAL A 245 2.57 -3.90 14.42
CA VAL A 245 3.78 -3.14 14.04
C VAL A 245 3.65 -2.57 12.63
N ALA A 246 3.12 -3.34 11.68
CA ALA A 246 2.92 -2.88 10.30
C ALA A 246 1.80 -1.82 10.16
N GLU A 247 0.76 -1.88 10.99
CA GLU A 247 -0.28 -0.85 11.09
C GLU A 247 0.28 0.45 11.66
N TYR A 248 1.03 0.36 12.76
CA TYR A 248 1.69 1.51 13.37
C TYR A 248 2.70 2.16 12.40
N ALA A 249 3.52 1.35 11.72
CA ALA A 249 4.46 1.85 10.72
C ALA A 249 3.73 2.55 9.56
N ARG A 250 2.57 2.03 9.10
CA ARG A 250 1.74 2.69 8.08
C ARG A 250 1.19 4.01 8.57
N GLU A 251 0.66 4.09 9.80
CA GLU A 251 0.14 5.32 10.38
C GLU A 251 1.22 6.39 10.51
N VAL A 252 2.41 6.01 10.98
CA VAL A 252 3.57 6.92 11.09
C VAL A 252 3.99 7.40 9.70
N ASN A 253 4.05 6.52 8.70
CA ASN A 253 4.44 6.90 7.35
C ASN A 253 3.42 7.83 6.69
N ASP A 254 2.11 7.60 6.90
CA ASP A 254 1.03 8.46 6.42
C ASP A 254 1.05 9.85 7.10
N LYS A 255 1.30 9.91 8.41
CA LYS A 255 1.54 11.18 9.12
C LYS A 255 2.76 11.92 8.55
N LEU A 256 3.88 11.22 8.32
CA LEU A 256 5.09 11.80 7.75
C LEU A 256 4.84 12.38 6.34
N LEU A 257 4.14 11.63 5.48
CA LEU A 257 3.73 12.06 4.15
C LEU A 257 2.86 13.33 4.20
N ARG A 258 1.87 13.38 5.09
CA ARG A 258 1.03 14.57 5.28
C ARG A 258 1.87 15.79 5.71
N THR A 259 2.79 15.61 6.64
CA THR A 259 3.68 16.68 7.10
C THR A 259 4.56 17.19 5.95
N GLN A 260 5.17 16.29 5.17
CA GLN A 260 5.99 16.65 4.01
C GLN A 260 5.19 17.43 2.96
N VAL A 261 3.97 17.00 2.62
CA VAL A 261 3.10 17.70 1.66
C VAL A 261 2.76 19.11 2.17
N SER A 262 2.44 19.25 3.47
CA SER A 262 2.16 20.57 4.06
C SER A 262 3.37 21.51 4.00
N LEU A 263 4.58 20.96 4.19
CA LEU A 263 5.83 21.72 4.20
C LEU A 263 6.23 22.20 2.79
N VAL A 264 5.97 21.37 1.78
CA VAL A 264 6.12 21.76 0.37
C VAL A 264 5.09 22.83 -0.03
N ALA A 265 3.84 22.71 0.45
CA ALA A 265 2.80 23.70 0.19
C ALA A 265 3.16 25.07 0.79
N THR A 266 3.62 25.11 2.05
CA THR A 266 4.06 26.35 2.70
C THR A 266 5.30 26.94 2.04
N GLN A 267 6.28 26.13 1.64
CA GLN A 267 7.44 26.60 0.87
C GLN A 267 7.02 27.25 -0.46
N ASN A 268 6.06 26.65 -1.18
CA ASN A 268 5.58 27.20 -2.45
C ASN A 268 4.81 28.51 -2.25
N GLU A 269 4.01 28.63 -1.19
CA GLU A 269 3.32 29.88 -0.86
C GLU A 269 4.30 30.99 -0.50
N LEU A 270 5.34 30.68 0.30
CA LEU A 270 6.43 31.60 0.62
C LEU A 270 7.19 32.06 -0.63
N LYS A 271 7.54 31.14 -1.52
CA LYS A 271 8.18 31.48 -2.82
C LYS A 271 7.30 32.40 -3.66
N ARG A 272 5.98 32.17 -3.67
CA ARG A 272 5.02 32.99 -4.43
C ARG A 272 4.89 34.40 -3.84
N LYS A 273 4.81 34.53 -2.51
CA LYS A 273 4.80 35.83 -1.82
C LYS A 273 6.11 36.58 -2.03
N ALA A 274 7.26 35.91 -1.93
CA ALA A 274 8.57 36.50 -2.19
C ALA A 274 8.72 36.99 -3.64
N GLY A 275 8.27 36.19 -4.62
CA GLY A 275 8.26 36.57 -6.04
C GLY A 275 7.36 37.78 -6.31
N SER A 276 6.19 37.84 -5.68
CA SER A 276 5.28 38.99 -5.79
C SER A 276 5.85 40.26 -5.16
N ILE A 277 6.51 40.16 -4.01
CA ILE A 277 7.17 41.31 -3.37
C ILE A 277 8.30 41.83 -4.26
N PHE A 278 9.11 40.93 -4.84
CA PHE A 278 10.21 41.28 -5.73
C PHE A 278 9.72 41.98 -7.02
N THR A 279 8.60 41.56 -7.60
CA THR A 279 8.06 42.23 -8.80
C THR A 279 7.51 43.62 -8.49
N PHE A 280 6.83 43.81 -7.36
CA PHE A 280 6.30 45.13 -6.98
C PHE A 280 7.42 46.14 -6.68
N THR A 281 8.50 45.73 -6.02
CA THR A 281 9.63 46.63 -5.72
C THR A 281 10.39 47.03 -6.98
N VAL A 282 10.65 46.10 -7.89
CA VAL A 282 11.35 46.39 -9.16
C VAL A 282 10.50 47.30 -10.06
N LEU A 283 9.20 47.01 -10.22
CA LEU A 283 8.31 47.85 -11.03
C LEU A 283 8.15 49.26 -10.44
N GLY A 284 8.04 49.37 -9.11
CA GLY A 284 8.00 50.66 -8.42
C GLY A 284 9.27 51.49 -8.66
N PHE A 285 10.45 50.85 -8.58
CA PHE A 285 11.72 51.53 -8.82
C PHE A 285 11.86 52.00 -10.28
N VAL A 286 11.47 51.15 -11.24
CA VAL A 286 11.46 51.51 -12.68
C VAL A 286 10.53 52.69 -12.95
N PHE A 287 9.34 52.71 -12.33
CA PHE A 287 8.39 53.81 -12.48
C PHE A 287 8.93 55.13 -11.92
N ILE A 288 9.58 55.10 -10.75
CA ILE A 288 10.20 56.28 -10.14
C ILE A 288 11.31 56.83 -11.04
N VAL A 289 12.19 55.96 -11.56
CA VAL A 289 13.28 56.38 -12.46
C VAL A 289 12.71 56.99 -13.75
N TRP A 290 11.70 56.36 -14.35
CA TRP A 290 11.04 56.88 -15.54
C TRP A 290 10.37 58.24 -15.30
N PHE A 291 9.69 58.42 -14.17
CA PHE A 291 9.06 59.67 -13.80
C PHE A 291 10.10 60.78 -13.56
N ALA A 292 11.20 60.48 -12.87
CA ALA A 292 12.31 61.41 -12.66
C ALA A 292 12.98 61.82 -13.98
N LEU A 293 13.22 60.87 -14.89
CA LEU A 293 13.74 61.16 -16.24
C LEU A 293 12.78 62.03 -17.04
N SER A 294 11.48 61.78 -16.97
CA SER A 294 10.46 62.57 -17.67
C SER A 294 10.43 64.02 -17.17
N ILE A 295 10.49 64.22 -15.85
CA ILE A 295 10.61 65.56 -15.25
C ILE A 295 11.90 66.23 -15.71
N PHE A 296 13.03 65.53 -15.67
CA PHE A 296 14.32 66.09 -16.08
C PHE A 296 14.30 66.53 -17.54
N ILE A 297 13.78 65.68 -18.45
CA ILE A 297 13.63 66.00 -19.87
C ILE A 297 12.74 67.23 -20.05
N PHE A 298 11.61 67.31 -19.32
CA PHE A 298 10.73 68.48 -19.36
C PHE A 298 11.44 69.77 -18.90
N LEU A 299 12.23 69.70 -17.83
CA LEU A 299 13.02 70.84 -17.34
C LEU A 299 14.10 71.28 -18.33
N VAL A 300 14.81 70.32 -18.95
CA VAL A 300 15.80 70.59 -20.00
C VAL A 300 15.13 71.24 -21.20
N TYR A 301 13.99 70.71 -21.64
CA TYR A 301 13.20 71.25 -22.75
C TYR A 301 12.73 72.68 -22.45
N LYS A 302 12.19 72.94 -21.25
CA LYS A 302 11.78 74.27 -20.81
C LYS A 302 12.96 75.25 -20.83
N LYS A 303 14.14 74.83 -20.36
CA LYS A 303 15.36 75.65 -20.36
C LYS A 303 15.87 75.92 -21.79
N PHE A 304 15.80 74.93 -22.67
CA PHE A 304 16.14 75.08 -24.09
C PHE A 304 15.21 76.07 -24.79
N MET A 305 13.88 75.94 -24.59
CA MET A 305 12.89 76.87 -25.13
C MET A 305 13.08 78.29 -24.60
N TYR A 306 13.40 78.44 -23.30
CA TYR A 306 13.75 79.74 -22.72
C TYR A 306 15.00 80.35 -23.34
N LEU A 307 16.06 79.54 -23.58
CA LEU A 307 17.28 80.01 -24.24
C LEU A 307 17.02 80.39 -25.72
N GLN A 308 16.23 79.61 -26.46
CA GLN A 308 15.81 79.94 -27.82
C GLN A 308 15.04 81.25 -27.86
N TYR A 309 14.10 81.45 -26.93
CA TYR A 309 13.38 82.71 -26.76
C TYR A 309 14.32 83.88 -26.43
N TYR A 310 15.27 83.68 -25.51
CA TYR A 310 16.24 84.71 -25.11
C TYR A 310 17.22 85.09 -26.23
N VAL A 311 17.68 84.12 -27.03
CA VAL A 311 18.55 84.36 -28.19
C VAL A 311 17.78 85.06 -29.31
N LYS A 312 16.53 84.66 -29.57
CA LYS A 312 15.68 85.28 -30.59
C LYS A 312 15.33 86.75 -30.28
N ASN A 313 15.25 87.11 -29.00
CA ASN A 313 14.93 88.47 -28.55
C ASN A 313 16.17 89.29 -28.16
N ARG A 314 17.39 88.82 -28.45
CA ARG A 314 18.62 89.61 -28.30
C ARG A 314 18.92 90.35 -29.62
N ASP A 315 18.64 91.65 -29.63
CA ASP A 315 19.08 92.58 -30.69
C ASP A 315 20.62 92.69 -30.73
N PRO A 316 21.28 92.48 -31.89
CA PRO A 316 22.73 92.65 -32.02
C PRO A 316 23.21 94.10 -32.22
N LEU A 317 22.34 95.11 -32.25
CA LEU A 317 22.70 96.46 -32.71
C LEU A 317 22.22 97.58 -31.77
N LYS A 318 22.91 97.74 -30.63
CA LYS A 318 23.02 99.04 -29.95
C LYS A 318 24.25 99.09 -29.03
N ARG A 319 25.43 99.25 -29.65
CA ARG A 319 26.60 99.83 -28.97
C ARG A 319 27.54 100.54 -29.94
N ARG A 320 27.24 101.81 -30.22
CA ARG A 320 28.14 102.93 -30.52
C ARG A 320 27.42 104.18 -29.98
N THR A 321 27.95 105.15 -29.23
CA THR A 321 29.26 105.55 -28.67
C THR A 321 28.91 106.70 -27.66
N PRO A 322 29.84 107.59 -27.22
CA PRO A 322 30.61 107.62 -25.97
C PRO A 322 30.16 108.74 -24.98
N LEU A 323 31.05 109.12 -24.03
CA LEU A 323 30.95 110.17 -22.99
C LEU A 323 30.09 109.81 -21.77
N SER A 324 30.43 110.14 -20.53
CA SER A 324 31.57 110.82 -19.88
C SER A 324 31.34 110.62 -18.37
N THR A 325 32.41 110.64 -17.58
CA THR A 325 32.47 111.04 -16.16
C THR A 325 31.19 110.98 -15.31
N ILE A 326 31.20 110.25 -14.20
CA ILE A 326 31.12 110.83 -12.85
C ILE A 326 31.34 109.72 -11.80
N ASP A 327 32.14 110.14 -10.85
CA ASP A 327 32.59 109.55 -9.59
C ASP A 327 31.44 109.30 -8.60
N MET A 328 31.57 108.28 -7.74
CA MET A 328 31.40 108.33 -6.28
C MET A 328 30.92 107.01 -5.65
N LYS A 329 31.82 106.47 -4.81
CA LYS A 329 31.63 105.67 -3.60
C LYS A 329 30.20 105.58 -3.03
N LYS A 330 29.75 104.35 -2.72
CA LYS A 330 29.62 103.84 -1.34
C LYS A 330 29.34 102.35 -1.33
#